data_AF-A0AA38YQW2-F1
#
_entry.id   AF-A0AA38YQW2-F1
#
_cell.length_a   1.000
_cell.length_b   1.000
_cell.length_c   1.000
_cell.angle_alpha   90.00
_cell.angle_beta   90.00
_cell.angle_gamma   90.00
#
_symmetry.space_group_name_H-M   'P 1'
#
loop_
_entity.id
_entity.type
_entity.pdbx_description
1 polymer ?
#
loop_
_entity_poly.entity_id
_entity_poly.type
_entity_poly.pdbx_seq_one_letter_code
_entity_poly.pdbx_strand_id
1 'polypeptide(L)'
;MVVPQGGTGGNCTKTGCEVDLNGACPSELKVTSTDGKENVACKSACEAFREPQYCCSGAYATPDKCTPSSYSKLFKSACPRAYSYAYDDSTSTFTCAGADYIITFCPSPNTSQKASQGQNESTPATTQINSTMVYEGALEDDSASASPPTCTGSGLIAGAVSIGTALLTSWLTL
;
A
#
# COMPACT_ATOMS: atom_id res chain seq x y z
N MET A 1 -0.38 2.06 -6.61
CA MET A 1 -0.22 1.40 -7.92
C MET A 1 0.10 2.44 -8.97
N VAL A 2 1.01 2.13 -9.89
CA VAL A 2 1.37 2.96 -11.04
C VAL A 2 1.16 2.10 -12.29
N VAL A 3 0.33 2.57 -13.22
CA VAL A 3 -0.04 1.85 -14.45
C VAL A 3 0.31 2.72 -15.65
N PRO A 4 1.22 2.28 -16.55
CA PRO A 4 1.47 3.00 -17.80
C PRO A 4 0.26 2.93 -18.73
N GLN A 5 0.01 4.00 -19.47
CA GLN A 5 -0.99 4.11 -20.53
C GLN A 5 -0.25 4.27 -21.85
N GLY A 6 -0.31 3.24 -22.70
CA GLY A 6 0.44 3.19 -23.95
C GLY A 6 1.95 3.02 -23.74
N GLY A 7 2.74 3.63 -24.63
CA GLY A 7 4.19 3.55 -24.65
C GLY A 7 4.77 2.29 -25.29
N THR A 8 6.09 2.28 -25.45
CA THR A 8 6.87 1.19 -26.03
C THR A 8 8.12 0.92 -25.19
N GLY A 9 8.64 -0.30 -25.22
CA GLY A 9 9.78 -0.70 -24.40
C GLY A 9 9.63 -2.08 -23.81
N GLY A 10 10.69 -2.55 -23.14
CA GLY A 10 10.85 -3.94 -22.76
C GLY A 10 9.78 -4.51 -21.82
N ASN A 11 9.13 -3.69 -20.99
CA ASN A 11 8.11 -4.15 -20.04
C ASN A 11 7.25 -3.00 -19.48
N CYS A 12 6.32 -2.47 -20.28
CA CYS A 12 5.30 -1.50 -19.85
C CYS A 12 4.24 -2.13 -18.93
N THR A 13 4.65 -2.68 -17.79
CA THR A 13 3.75 -3.32 -16.82
C THR A 13 3.51 -2.44 -15.60
N LYS A 14 2.40 -2.67 -14.89
CA LYS A 14 2.08 -1.95 -13.65
C LYS A 14 3.10 -2.21 -12.53
N THR A 15 3.28 -1.27 -11.62
CA THR A 15 4.15 -1.41 -10.44
C THR A 15 3.50 -0.84 -9.19
N GLY A 16 3.85 -1.37 -8.04
CA GLY A 16 3.39 -0.87 -6.75
C GLY A 16 3.00 -1.99 -5.80
N CYS A 17 2.44 -1.58 -4.67
CA CYS A 17 1.94 -2.49 -3.64
C CYS A 17 0.42 -2.34 -3.49
N GLU A 18 -0.27 -3.47 -3.49
CA GLU A 18 -1.73 -3.55 -3.28
C GLU A 18 -2.07 -4.03 -1.84
N VAL A 19 -1.04 -4.40 -1.06
CA VAL A 19 -1.18 -4.94 0.30
C VAL A 19 -1.02 -3.82 1.33
N ASP A 20 -1.83 -3.86 2.38
CA ASP A 20 -1.61 -3.04 3.57
C ASP A 20 -0.46 -3.63 4.40
N LEU A 21 0.68 -2.93 4.39
CA LEU A 21 1.88 -3.32 5.11
C LEU A 21 1.78 -3.07 6.63
N ASN A 22 0.84 -2.24 7.09
CA ASN A 22 0.77 -1.84 8.49
C ASN A 22 0.42 -3.01 9.42
N GLY A 23 -0.37 -3.98 8.94
CA GLY A 23 -0.75 -5.16 9.72
C GLY A 23 0.41 -6.13 9.95
N ALA A 24 1.27 -6.34 8.95
CA ALA A 24 2.41 -7.25 9.01
C ALA A 24 3.73 -6.57 9.43
N CYS A 25 3.70 -5.27 9.70
CA CYS A 25 4.89 -4.49 10.01
C CYS A 25 5.55 -4.97 11.33
N PRO A 26 6.86 -5.29 11.33
CA PRO A 26 7.60 -5.58 12.56
C PRO A 26 7.59 -4.40 13.53
N SER A 27 7.56 -4.66 14.84
CA SER A 27 7.45 -3.64 15.90
C SER A 27 8.46 -2.51 15.78
N GLU A 28 9.70 -2.85 15.47
CA GLU A 28 10.86 -1.98 15.34
C GLU A 28 10.81 -1.08 14.09
N LEU A 29 9.87 -1.35 13.17
CA LEU A 29 9.63 -0.56 11.96
C LEU A 29 8.30 0.21 12.01
N LYS A 30 7.46 -0.02 13.02
CA LYS A 30 6.14 0.63 13.11
C LYS A 30 6.27 2.12 13.34
N VAL A 31 5.36 2.86 12.71
CA VAL A 31 5.11 4.27 13.01
C VAL A 31 3.73 4.36 13.63
N THR A 32 3.65 4.80 14.87
CA THR A 32 2.38 4.91 15.58
C THR A 32 1.76 6.30 15.42
N SER A 33 0.43 6.35 15.42
CA SER A 33 -0.36 7.58 15.56
C SER A 33 0.06 8.35 16.83
N THR A 34 -0.28 9.65 16.87
CA THR A 34 0.01 10.54 18.03
C THR A 34 -0.60 10.03 19.33
N ASP A 35 -1.74 9.33 19.26
CA ASP A 35 -2.41 8.71 20.41
C ASP A 35 -1.91 7.30 20.72
N GLY A 36 -0.96 6.78 19.93
CA GLY A 36 -0.32 5.47 20.11
C GLY A 36 -1.20 4.25 19.82
N LYS A 37 -2.43 4.45 19.33
CA LYS A 37 -3.40 3.35 19.19
C LYS A 37 -3.29 2.59 17.87
N GLU A 38 -2.79 3.25 16.83
CA GLU A 38 -2.79 2.71 15.47
C GLU A 38 -1.38 2.75 14.88
N ASN A 39 -1.03 1.70 14.14
CA ASN A 39 0.13 1.72 13.26
C ASN A 39 -0.25 2.40 11.94
N VAL A 40 0.36 3.54 11.65
CA VAL A 40 0.00 4.39 10.51
C VAL A 40 0.94 4.20 9.32
N ALA A 41 2.14 3.69 9.54
CA ALA A 41 3.11 3.38 8.48
C ALA A 41 4.10 2.29 8.91
N CYS A 42 4.82 1.74 7.93
CA CYS A 42 5.93 0.82 8.17
C CYS A 42 7.21 1.38 7.55
N LYS A 43 8.19 1.70 8.40
CA LYS A 43 9.50 2.20 7.96
C LYS A 43 10.29 1.13 7.23
N SER A 44 11.12 1.56 6.29
CA SER A 44 12.21 0.71 5.81
C SER A 44 13.25 0.50 6.92
N ALA A 45 14.03 -0.59 6.83
CA ALA A 45 15.13 -0.82 7.76
C ALA A 45 16.20 0.29 7.69
N CYS A 46 16.45 0.87 6.51
CA CYS A 46 17.37 1.99 6.38
C CYS A 46 16.87 3.19 7.19
N GLU A 47 15.59 3.53 7.08
CA GLU A 47 15.03 4.68 7.78
C GLU A 47 15.01 4.47 9.31
N ALA A 48 14.70 3.26 9.76
CA ALA A 48 14.63 2.90 11.17
C ALA A 48 16.00 2.85 11.86
N PHE A 49 16.98 2.20 11.23
CA PHE A 49 18.27 1.91 11.89
C PHE A 49 19.43 2.79 11.43
N ARG A 50 19.35 3.38 10.22
CA ARG A 50 20.41 4.20 9.61
C ARG A 50 21.76 3.48 9.45
N GLU A 51 21.75 2.15 9.44
CA GLU A 51 22.96 1.34 9.32
C GLU A 51 23.37 1.16 7.85
N PRO A 52 24.68 1.15 7.52
CA PRO A 52 25.17 1.03 6.15
C PRO A 52 24.65 -0.19 5.38
N GLN A 53 24.49 -1.33 6.06
CA GLN A 53 23.96 -2.57 5.47
C GLN A 53 22.50 -2.48 5.02
N TYR A 54 21.69 -1.62 5.64
CA TYR A 54 20.29 -1.44 5.24
C TYR A 54 20.12 -0.30 4.25
N CYS A 55 20.99 0.70 4.33
CA CYS A 55 20.99 1.87 3.45
C CYS A 55 21.84 1.70 2.18
N CYS A 56 22.54 0.56 2.05
CA CYS A 56 23.48 0.30 0.96
C CYS A 56 24.49 1.44 0.74
N SER A 57 25.18 1.81 1.83
CA SER A 57 26.17 2.90 1.83
C SER A 57 27.52 2.44 2.35
N GLY A 58 28.56 3.26 2.16
CA GLY A 58 29.92 2.94 2.61
C GLY A 58 30.43 1.60 2.06
N ALA A 59 30.76 0.66 2.95
CA ALA A 59 31.22 -0.68 2.56
C ALA A 59 30.15 -1.52 1.84
N TYR A 60 28.88 -1.11 1.90
CA TYR A 60 27.73 -1.74 1.25
C TYR A 60 27.25 -0.92 0.05
N ALA A 61 28.05 0.00 -0.48
CA ALA A 61 27.66 0.89 -1.58
C ALA A 61 27.55 0.19 -2.94
N THR A 62 27.70 -1.13 -3.03
CA THR A 62 27.60 -1.88 -4.28
C THR A 62 26.59 -3.03 -4.17
N PRO A 63 25.95 -3.44 -5.28
CA PRO A 63 24.95 -4.52 -5.27
C PRO A 63 25.46 -5.87 -4.75
N ASP A 64 26.76 -6.16 -4.95
CA ASP A 64 27.40 -7.40 -4.49
C ASP A 64 27.64 -7.41 -2.97
N LYS A 65 27.68 -6.22 -2.33
CA LYS A 65 27.89 -6.08 -0.89
C LYS A 65 26.58 -5.86 -0.13
N CYS A 66 25.65 -5.09 -0.69
CA CYS A 66 24.35 -4.87 -0.05
C CYS A 66 23.36 -5.96 -0.44
N THR A 67 23.30 -7.02 0.35
CA THR A 67 22.39 -8.15 0.12
C THR A 67 21.03 -7.94 0.81
N PRO A 68 19.95 -8.56 0.31
CA PRO A 68 18.63 -8.47 0.94
C PRO A 68 18.63 -8.93 2.41
N SER A 69 18.09 -8.10 3.30
CA SER A 69 17.91 -8.41 4.73
C SER A 69 16.59 -9.14 5.00
N SER A 70 16.36 -9.57 6.24
CA SER A 70 15.04 -10.07 6.67
C SER A 70 13.93 -9.03 6.46
N TYR A 71 14.24 -7.76 6.72
CA TYR A 71 13.30 -6.66 6.54
C TYR A 71 12.95 -6.43 5.07
N SER A 72 13.93 -6.33 4.17
CA SER A 72 13.62 -6.11 2.75
C SER A 72 12.88 -7.29 2.13
N LYS A 73 13.18 -8.53 2.55
CA LYS A 73 12.42 -9.71 2.12
C LYS A 73 10.94 -9.67 2.53
N LEU A 74 10.60 -9.07 3.67
CA LEU A 74 9.21 -8.86 4.09
C LEU A 74 8.48 -7.92 3.13
N PHE A 75 9.09 -6.80 2.76
CA PHE A 75 8.50 -5.87 1.79
C PHE A 75 8.39 -6.51 0.40
N LYS A 76 9.41 -7.27 -0.04
CA LYS A 76 9.37 -7.95 -1.35
C LYS A 76 8.29 -9.02 -1.40
N SER A 77 8.09 -9.79 -0.33
CA SER A 77 7.07 -10.84 -0.30
C SER A 77 5.65 -10.26 -0.33
N ALA A 78 5.42 -9.16 0.40
CA ALA A 78 4.14 -8.46 0.39
C ALA A 78 3.89 -7.70 -0.92
N CYS A 79 4.94 -7.11 -1.51
CA CYS A 79 4.86 -6.28 -2.70
C CYS A 79 5.87 -6.74 -3.79
N PRO A 80 5.63 -7.87 -4.49
CA PRO A 80 6.63 -8.43 -5.42
C PRO A 80 6.99 -7.54 -6.61
N ARG A 81 6.12 -6.58 -6.92
CA ARG A 81 6.27 -5.63 -8.04
C ARG A 81 6.78 -4.26 -7.59
N ALA A 82 7.24 -4.13 -6.36
CA ALA A 82 7.79 -2.90 -5.80
C ALA A 82 9.23 -3.14 -5.34
N TYR A 83 10.03 -2.07 -5.35
CA TYR A 83 11.35 -2.10 -4.73
C TYR A 83 11.22 -2.25 -3.22
N SER A 84 12.00 -3.17 -2.67
CA SER A 84 12.06 -3.47 -1.24
C SER A 84 13.33 -2.96 -0.54
N TYR A 85 14.38 -2.67 -1.31
CA TYR A 85 15.62 -2.03 -0.87
C TYR A 85 16.36 -1.42 -2.06
N ALA A 86 17.48 -0.73 -1.81
CA ALA A 86 18.16 0.09 -2.82
C ALA A 86 18.68 -0.67 -4.06
N TYR A 87 19.08 -1.93 -3.89
CA TYR A 87 19.60 -2.76 -4.99
C TYR A 87 18.70 -3.98 -5.28
N ASP A 88 17.40 -3.86 -4.99
CA ASP A 88 16.42 -4.88 -5.39
C ASP A 88 16.47 -5.11 -6.89
N ASP A 89 16.25 -6.36 -7.29
CA ASP A 89 16.56 -6.84 -8.64
C ASP A 89 15.67 -6.20 -9.72
N SER A 90 16.08 -6.38 -10.97
CA SER A 90 15.43 -5.80 -12.14
C SER A 90 13.99 -6.28 -12.39
N THR A 91 13.47 -7.23 -11.61
CA THR A 91 12.03 -7.55 -11.62
C THR A 91 11.18 -6.41 -11.04
N SER A 92 11.81 -5.46 -10.33
CA SER A 92 11.21 -4.22 -9.84
C SER A 92 11.44 -3.02 -10.77
N THR A 93 12.28 -3.14 -11.81
CA THR A 93 12.56 -2.04 -12.77
C THR A 93 11.63 -2.09 -13.97
N PHE A 94 10.68 -1.17 -14.04
CA PHE A 94 9.72 -1.07 -15.15
C PHE A 94 10.06 0.15 -16.01
N THR A 95 10.51 -0.09 -17.24
CA THR A 95 10.82 0.98 -18.20
C THR A 95 9.81 0.98 -19.34
N CYS A 96 9.16 2.13 -19.53
CA CYS A 96 8.22 2.35 -20.62
C CYS A 96 8.45 3.75 -21.21
N ALA A 97 8.77 3.80 -22.50
CA ALA A 97 9.07 5.04 -23.21
C ALA A 97 7.80 5.58 -23.89
N GLY A 98 7.56 6.89 -23.76
CA GLY A 98 6.42 7.56 -24.38
C GLY A 98 5.05 7.13 -23.85
N ALA A 99 4.98 6.76 -22.57
CA ALA A 99 3.73 6.45 -21.89
C ALA A 99 3.28 7.60 -20.98
N ASP A 100 1.97 7.74 -20.84
CA ASP A 100 1.36 8.44 -19.70
C ASP A 100 1.22 7.47 -18.52
N TYR A 101 0.94 7.96 -17.32
CA TYR A 101 0.86 7.12 -16.12
C TYR A 101 -0.35 7.45 -15.25
N ILE A 102 -1.03 6.41 -14.77
CA ILE A 102 -2.08 6.52 -13.74
C ILE A 102 -1.51 6.07 -12.41
N ILE A 103 -1.60 6.93 -11.40
CA ILE A 103 -1.22 6.63 -10.01
C ILE A 103 -2.50 6.47 -9.18
N THR A 104 -2.63 5.32 -8.53
CA THR A 104 -3.78 4.99 -7.69
C THR A 104 -3.33 4.67 -6.27
N PHE A 105 -3.88 5.39 -5.30
CA PHE A 105 -3.76 5.09 -3.87
C PHE A 105 -4.86 4.11 -3.44
N CYS A 106 -4.56 3.20 -2.51
CA CYS A 106 -5.44 2.08 -2.13
C CYS A 106 -6.07 1.35 -3.34
N PRO A 107 -5.26 0.82 -4.27
CA PRO A 107 -5.80 0.02 -5.37
C PRO A 107 -6.51 -1.22 -4.81
N SER A 108 -7.70 -1.55 -5.31
CA SER A 108 -8.35 -2.80 -4.92
C SER A 108 -7.57 -4.01 -5.49
N PRO A 109 -7.39 -5.10 -4.73
CA PRO A 109 -6.57 -6.26 -5.12
C PRO A 109 -7.13 -7.09 -6.31
N ASN A 110 -8.14 -6.59 -7.01
CA ASN A 110 -8.85 -7.27 -8.08
C ASN A 110 -8.95 -6.40 -9.35
N THR A 111 -7.81 -6.04 -9.94
CA THR A 111 -7.78 -5.61 -11.34
C THR A 111 -6.77 -6.42 -12.13
N SER A 112 -7.02 -7.72 -12.20
CA SER A 112 -6.77 -8.45 -13.45
C SER A 112 -7.72 -7.87 -14.49
N GLN A 113 -7.34 -6.78 -15.15
CA GLN A 113 -7.96 -6.44 -16.42
C GLN A 113 -7.50 -7.52 -17.42
N LYS A 114 -8.26 -8.61 -17.44
CA LYS A 114 -8.25 -9.60 -18.50
C LYS A 114 -8.55 -8.84 -19.79
N ALA A 115 -7.52 -8.65 -20.62
CA ALA A 115 -7.72 -8.35 -22.03
C ALA A 115 -8.67 -9.40 -22.61
N SER A 116 -9.88 -8.99 -22.96
CA SER A 116 -10.77 -9.78 -23.81
C SER A 116 -11.64 -8.84 -24.63
N GLN A 117 -11.57 -9.09 -25.92
CA GLN A 117 -12.17 -8.40 -27.04
C GLN A 117 -13.72 -8.35 -26.96
N GLY A 118 -14.29 -7.20 -27.34
CA GLY A 118 -15.41 -7.04 -28.29
C GLY A 118 -16.87 -7.28 -27.85
N GLN A 119 -17.70 -6.22 -27.86
CA GLN A 119 -18.86 -6.04 -28.77
C GLN A 119 -19.58 -4.65 -28.59
N ASN A 120 -19.67 -3.89 -29.70
CA ASN A 120 -20.46 -2.71 -30.15
C ASN A 120 -21.57 -2.06 -29.27
N GLU A 121 -21.56 -0.73 -29.05
CA GLU A 121 -22.20 0.40 -29.83
C GLU A 121 -23.60 0.75 -29.22
N SER A 122 -23.92 1.93 -28.66
CA SER A 122 -23.94 3.29 -29.24
C SER A 122 -24.04 4.41 -28.16
N THR A 123 -23.35 5.52 -28.44
CA THR A 123 -23.21 6.91 -27.89
C THR A 123 -24.51 7.63 -27.39
N PRO A 124 -24.49 8.86 -26.80
CA PRO A 124 -23.47 9.66 -26.07
C PRO A 124 -23.95 10.21 -24.70
N ALA A 125 -23.05 10.31 -23.72
CA ALA A 125 -23.12 11.40 -22.73
C ALA A 125 -21.73 11.72 -22.17
N THR A 126 -21.21 12.86 -22.60
CA THR A 126 -19.98 13.50 -22.13
C THR A 126 -20.06 13.82 -20.65
N THR A 127 -19.06 13.41 -19.87
CA THR A 127 -18.58 14.19 -18.73
C THR A 127 -17.07 14.03 -18.66
N GLN A 128 -16.38 15.04 -19.19
CA GLN A 128 -14.97 15.25 -18.96
C GLN A 128 -14.80 15.67 -17.50
N ILE A 129 -14.05 14.91 -16.72
CA ILE A 129 -13.36 15.46 -15.55
C ILE A 129 -11.89 15.59 -15.95
N ASN A 130 -11.59 16.79 -16.43
CA ASN A 130 -10.25 17.31 -16.60
C ASN A 130 -9.64 17.47 -15.20
N SER A 131 -8.86 16.49 -14.76
CA SER A 131 -8.05 16.62 -13.55
C SER A 131 -6.63 17.01 -13.96
N THR A 132 -6.43 18.31 -14.18
CA THR A 132 -5.10 18.92 -14.15
C THR A 132 -4.51 18.70 -12.77
N MET A 133 -3.58 17.75 -12.65
CA MET A 133 -2.80 17.56 -11.43
C MET A 133 -1.73 18.66 -11.40
N VAL A 134 -1.99 19.75 -10.67
CA VAL A 134 -0.97 20.73 -10.30
C VAL A 134 -0.29 20.20 -9.03
N TYR A 135 1.00 19.89 -9.13
CA TYR A 135 1.83 19.63 -7.95
C TYR A 135 2.51 20.95 -7.55
N GLU A 136 1.86 21.71 -6.67
CA GLU A 136 2.52 22.80 -5.96
C GLU A 136 3.22 22.21 -4.73
N GLY A 137 4.54 22.37 -4.67
CA GLY A 137 5.33 22.00 -3.49
C GLY A 137 4.98 22.91 -2.33
N ALA A 138 4.41 22.34 -1.27
CA ALA A 138 4.22 23.04 -0.01
C ALA A 138 5.51 23.00 0.81
N LEU A 139 6.01 24.20 1.06
CA LEU A 139 7.04 24.54 2.03
C LEU A 139 6.44 24.35 3.45
N GLU A 140 7.28 24.00 4.41
CA GLU A 140 6.96 23.70 5.81
C GLU A 140 6.10 24.80 6.49
N ASP A 141 4.98 24.44 7.13
CA ASP A 141 4.67 24.74 8.55
C ASP A 141 3.29 24.19 9.00
N ASP A 142 3.30 23.68 10.25
CA ASP A 142 2.23 23.43 11.22
C ASP A 142 0.90 22.69 10.89
N SER A 143 0.75 21.52 11.56
CA SER A 143 -0.50 20.96 12.11
C SER A 143 -1.72 20.74 11.19
N ALA A 144 -1.72 19.61 10.46
CA ALA A 144 -2.96 18.97 10.02
C ALA A 144 -2.89 17.45 10.26
N SER A 145 -3.77 16.94 11.10
CA SER A 145 -3.99 15.51 11.34
C SER A 145 -4.59 14.86 10.09
N ALA A 146 -3.75 14.48 9.14
CA ALA A 146 -4.14 13.59 8.05
C ALA A 146 -4.11 12.16 8.58
N SER A 147 -5.27 11.61 8.90
CA SER A 147 -5.41 10.17 9.16
C SER A 147 -4.89 9.40 7.93
N PRO A 148 -4.06 8.36 8.12
CA PRO A 148 -3.61 7.55 6.99
C PRO A 148 -4.82 6.86 6.34
N PRO A 149 -4.82 6.68 5.00
CA PRO A 149 -5.85 5.91 4.35
C PRO A 149 -5.69 4.44 4.76
N THR A 150 -6.49 3.99 5.73
CA THR A 150 -6.64 2.56 6.04
C THR A 150 -7.46 1.93 4.92
N CYS A 151 -6.82 1.10 4.10
CA CYS A 151 -7.53 0.36 3.04
C CYS A 151 -8.28 -0.84 3.68
N THR A 152 -9.32 -0.57 4.47
CA THR A 152 -10.16 -1.62 5.06
C THR A 152 -11.13 -2.15 4.01
N GLY A 153 -10.92 -3.40 3.57
CA GLY A 153 -11.95 -4.14 2.86
C GLY A 153 -13.11 -4.42 3.83
N SER A 154 -14.31 -3.92 3.51
CA SER A 154 -15.51 -4.07 4.32
C SER A 154 -15.82 -5.54 4.63
N GLY A 155 -15.49 -5.98 5.84
CA GLY A 155 -16.01 -7.22 6.45
C GLY A 155 -17.30 -6.91 7.20
N LEU A 156 -18.41 -7.51 6.78
CA LEU A 156 -19.70 -7.42 7.47
C LEU A 156 -19.59 -8.11 8.84
N ILE A 157 -19.61 -7.33 9.93
CA ILE A 157 -19.79 -7.88 11.28
C ILE A 157 -21.29 -8.13 11.54
N ALA A 158 -21.71 -9.40 11.47
CA ALA A 158 -23.01 -9.82 11.97
C ALA A 158 -22.96 -9.84 13.52
N GLY A 159 -23.43 -8.76 14.14
CA GLY A 159 -23.58 -8.68 15.59
C GLY A 159 -24.76 -9.54 16.08
N ALA A 160 -24.49 -10.50 16.95
CA ALA A 160 -25.52 -11.23 17.69
C ALA A 160 -26.02 -10.36 18.86
N VAL A 161 -27.31 -10.04 18.88
CA VAL A 161 -27.98 -9.35 20.00
C VAL A 161 -28.47 -10.41 20.99
N SER A 162 -27.88 -10.44 22.18
CA SER A 162 -28.33 -11.28 23.30
C SER A 162 -29.46 -10.58 24.07
N ILE A 163 -30.62 -11.21 24.19
CA ILE A 163 -31.69 -10.78 25.10
C ILE A 163 -31.59 -11.63 26.38
N GLY A 164 -31.17 -10.98 27.47
CA GLY A 164 -31.17 -11.58 28.81
C GLY A 164 -32.58 -11.68 29.36
N THR A 165 -32.95 -12.85 29.88
CA THR A 165 -34.16 -13.06 30.67
C THR A 165 -33.77 -13.55 32.06
N ALA A 166 -33.61 -12.61 32.99
CA ALA A 166 -33.55 -12.92 34.42
C ALA A 166 -34.99 -12.93 34.97
N LEU A 167 -35.63 -14.09 34.97
CA LEU A 167 -36.91 -14.29 35.63
C LEU A 167 -36.67 -14.57 37.12
N LEU A 168 -37.12 -13.62 37.95
CA LEU A 168 -37.38 -13.82 39.37
C LEU A 168 -38.32 -15.01 39.56
N THR A 169 -37.93 -15.99 40.38
CA THR A 169 -38.88 -16.71 41.23
C THR A 169 -38.21 -17.05 42.56
N SER A 170 -38.49 -16.20 43.55
CA SER A 170 -38.23 -16.46 44.97
C SER A 170 -39.50 -17.05 45.56
N TRP A 171 -39.57 -18.37 45.76
CA TRP A 171 -40.58 -19.03 46.60
C TRP A 171 -39.94 -20.22 47.33
N LEU A 172 -39.93 -20.11 48.67
CA LEU A 172 -40.07 -21.13 49.75
C LEU A 172 -39.70 -22.59 49.43
N THR A 173 -39.02 -23.37 50.29
CA THR A 173 -39.32 -23.63 51.71
C THR A 173 -38.20 -24.46 52.34
N LEU A 174 -38.18 -24.51 53.67
CA LEU A 174 -37.51 -25.46 54.58
C LEU A 174 -37.16 -26.83 54.00
#